data_AF-A0A564YU53-F1
#
_entry.id   AF-A0A564YU53-F1
#
_cell.length_a   1.000
_cell.length_b   1.000
_cell.length_c   1.000
_cell.angle_alpha   90.00
_cell.angle_beta   90.00
_cell.angle_gamma   90.00
#
_symmetry.space_group_name_H-M   'P 1'
#
loop_
_entity.id
_entity.type
_entity.pdbx_description
1 polymer ?
#
loop_
_entity_poly.entity_id
_entity_poly.type
_entity_poly.pdbx_seq_one_letter_code
_entity_poly.pdbx_strand_id
1 'polypeptide(L)' 'MVPNCKKQRAILHMLLNASLDLRMNFARLCYNPDFENLKDPFLKGLPDSLRIFEEYLSDKTWLTGDKVAT' A
#
# COMPACT_ATOMS: atom_id res chain seq x y z
N MET A 1 -4.36 -5.71 15.78
CA MET A 1 -5.36 -6.73 16.21
C MET A 1 -5.75 -7.59 15.00
N VAL A 2 -5.72 -8.92 15.12
CA VAL A 2 -6.05 -9.82 14.02
C VAL A 2 -7.55 -10.11 14.01
N PRO A 3 -8.30 -9.87 12.92
CA PRO A 3 -9.75 -10.11 12.89
C PRO A 3 -10.10 -11.59 13.08
N ASN A 4 -11.18 -11.87 13.83
CA ASN A 4 -11.72 -13.22 14.00
C ASN A 4 -12.32 -13.78 12.70
N CYS A 5 -12.79 -12.91 11.80
CA CYS A 5 -13.26 -13.30 10.48
C CYS A 5 -12.09 -13.69 9.55
N LYS A 6 -12.09 -14.93 9.05
CA LYS A 6 -11.04 -15.45 8.15
C LYS A 6 -10.90 -14.60 6.87
N LYS A 7 -12.03 -14.20 6.27
CA LYS A 7 -12.05 -13.36 5.07
C LYS A 7 -11.40 -12.00 5.32
N GLN A 8 -11.81 -11.32 6.40
CA GLN A 8 -11.26 -10.03 6.75
C GLN A 8 -9.75 -10.13 7.03
N ARG A 9 -9.32 -11.16 7.76
CA ARG A 9 -7.90 -11.42 8.03
C ARG A 9 -7.08 -11.57 6.75
N ALA A 10 -7.56 -12.37 5.79
CA ALA A 10 -6.87 -12.57 4.53
C ALA A 10 -6.74 -11.26 3.72
N ILE A 11 -7.80 -10.47 3.68
CA ILE A 11 -7.81 -9.16 3.03
C ILE A 11 -6.80 -8.20 3.69
N LEU A 12 -6.78 -8.11 5.02
CA LEU A 12 -5.82 -7.26 5.73
C LEU A 12 -4.38 -7.70 5.51
N HIS A 13 -4.11 -9.00 5.46
CA HIS A 13 -2.77 -9.50 5.11
C HIS A 13 -2.36 -9.09 3.70
N MET A 14 -3.28 -9.16 2.73
CA MET A 14 -3.01 -8.74 1.35
C MET A 14 -2.71 -7.23 1.28
N LEU A 15 -3.48 -6.40 1.98
CA LEU A 15 -3.25 -4.95 2.05
C LEU A 15 -1.95 -4.58 2.73
N LEU A 16 -1.59 -5.29 3.80
CA LEU A 16 -0.31 -5.13 4.48
C LEU A 16 0.84 -5.42 3.50
N ASN A 17 0.76 -6.53 2.77
CA ASN A 17 1.78 -6.89 1.79
C ASN A 17 1.87 -5.86 0.65
N ALA A 18 0.75 -5.42 0.09
CA ALA A 18 0.75 -4.37 -0.93
C ALA A 18 1.39 -3.07 -0.42
N SER A 19 1.11 -2.70 0.84
CA SER A 19 1.72 -1.53 1.48
C SER A 19 3.22 -1.70 1.69
N LEU A 20 3.67 -2.92 2.03
CA LEU A 20 5.08 -3.26 2.13
C LEU A 20 5.77 -3.16 0.77
N ASP A 21 5.17 -3.71 -0.28
CA ASP A 21 5.72 -3.68 -1.64
C ASP A 21 5.87 -2.25 -2.15
N LEU A 22 4.86 -1.40 -1.96
CA LEU A 22 4.94 0.02 -2.31
C LEU A 22 6.09 0.72 -1.58
N ARG A 23 6.22 0.50 -0.27
CA ARG A 23 7.31 1.10 0.53
C ARG A 23 8.69 0.60 0.10
N MET A 24 8.81 -0.69 -0.18
CA MET A 24 10.08 -1.28 -0.62
C MET A 24 10.46 -0.78 -2.01
N ASN A 25 9.50 -0.61 -2.92
CA ASN A 25 9.74 -0.01 -4.23
C ASN A 25 10.22 1.44 -4.10
N PHE A 26 9.57 2.23 -3.24
CA PHE A 26 10.00 3.60 -2.95
C PHE A 26 11.40 3.65 -2.33
N ALA A 27 11.71 2.77 -1.37
CA ALA A 27 13.06 2.70 -0.80
C ALA A 27 14.11 2.33 -1.85
N ARG A 28 13.81 1.37 -2.73
CA ARG A 28 14.71 0.99 -3.83
C ARG A 28 14.97 2.15 -4.79
N LEU A 29 13.94 2.95 -5.10
CA LEU A 29 14.11 4.18 -5.87
C LEU A 29 15.07 5.14 -5.16
N CYS A 30 14.79 5.49 -3.91
CA CYS A 30 15.56 6.52 -3.17
C CYS A 30 17.04 6.17 -2.99
N TYR A 31 17.39 4.90 -2.89
CA TYR A 31 18.77 4.44 -2.75
C TYR A 31 19.42 4.02 -4.07
N ASN A 32 18.71 4.15 -5.19
CA ASN A 32 19.29 3.85 -6.50
C ASN A 32 20.24 5.00 -6.91
N PRO A 33 21.48 4.72 -7.36
CA PRO A 33 22.35 5.75 -7.92
C PRO A 33 21.75 6.49 -9.12
N ASP A 34 20.79 5.87 -9.82
CA ASP A 34 20.06 6.43 -10.97
C ASP A 34 18.73 7.12 -10.59
N PHE A 35 18.60 7.56 -9.32
CA PHE A 35 17.36 8.13 -8.77
C PHE A 35 16.72 9.20 -9.66
N GLU A 36 17.52 10.14 -10.17
CA GLU A 36 17.01 11.28 -10.96
C GLU A 36 16.27 10.84 -12.23
N ASN A 37 16.76 9.79 -12.91
CA ASN A 37 16.12 9.26 -14.11
C ASN A 37 14.91 8.37 -13.79
N LEU A 38 14.90 7.73 -12.61
CA LEU A 38 13.86 6.79 -12.20
C LEU A 38 12.68 7.45 -11.47
N LYS A 39 12.86 8.66 -10.93
CA LYS A 39 11.84 9.39 -10.17
C LYS A 39 10.59 9.66 -10.99
N ASP A 40 10.74 10.20 -12.19
CA ASP A 40 9.60 10.57 -13.05
C ASP A 40 8.76 9.35 -13.47
N PRO A 41 9.35 8.24 -13.95
CA PRO A 41 8.62 7.00 -14.18
C PRO A 41 7.89 6.48 -12.95
N PHE A 42 8.55 6.50 -11.78
CA PHE A 42 7.92 6.07 -10.52
C PHE A 42 6.69 6.93 -10.19
N LEU A 43 6.82 8.25 -10.25
CA LEU A 43 5.72 9.17 -9.96
C LEU A 43 4.56 9.03 -10.96
N LYS A 44 4.85 8.73 -12.23
CA LYS A 44 3.81 8.44 -13.22
C LYS A 44 3.03 7.16 -12.92
N GLY A 45 3.69 6.13 -12.39
CA GLY A 45 3.05 4.86 -11.99
C GLY A 45 2.46 4.84 -10.58
N LEU A 46 2.76 5.85 -9.76
CA LEU A 46 2.30 5.93 -8.37
C LEU A 46 0.75 5.97 -8.25
N PRO A 47 0.00 6.74 -9.06
CA PRO A 47 -1.47 6.74 -8.99
C PRO A 47 -2.09 5.36 -9.17
N ASP A 48 -1.59 4.54 -10.09
CA ASP A 48 -2.10 3.17 -10.31
C ASP A 48 -1.87 2.27 -9.09
N SER A 49 -0.73 2.45 -8.42
CA SER A 49 -0.42 1.73 -7.18
C SER A 49 -1.25 2.21 -5.99
N LEU A 50 -1.64 3.49 -5.96
CA LEU A 50 -2.47 4.06 -4.90
C LEU A 50 -3.96 3.73 -5.09
N ARG A 51 -4.41 3.58 -6.34
CA ARG A 51 -5.81 3.28 -6.68
C ARG A 51 -6.35 2.04 -5.96
N ILE A 52 -5.54 0.98 -5.79
CA ILE A 52 -5.97 -0.22 -5.05
C ILE A 52 -6.31 0.07 -3.58
N PHE A 53 -5.62 1.03 -2.95
CA PHE A 53 -5.90 1.43 -1.57
C PHE A 53 -7.12 2.34 -1.51
N GLU A 54 -7.27 3.25 -2.48
CA GLU A 54 -8.43 4.12 -2.62
C GLU A 54 -9.72 3.31 -2.82
N GLU A 55 -9.73 2.38 -3.78
CA GLU A 55 -10.86 1.49 -4.07
C GLU A 55 -11.22 0.61 -2.87
N TYR A 56 -10.21 0.09 -2.15
CA TYR A 56 -10.45 -0.71 -0.98
C TYR A 56 -11.03 0.11 0.18
N LEU A 57 -10.43 1.28 0.42
CA LEU A 57 -10.86 2.19 1.48
C LEU A 57 -12.31 2.58 1.22
N SER A 58 -12.63 3.09 0.02
CA SER A 58 -13.99 3.47 -0.38
C SER A 58 -14.66 4.33 0.71
N ASP A 59 -15.62 3.78 1.43
CA ASP A 59 -16.37 4.39 2.53
C ASP A 59 -15.77 4.15 3.94
N LYS A 60 -14.75 3.28 4.06
CA LYS A 60 -14.12 2.92 5.32
C LYS A 60 -13.24 4.06 5.83
N THR A 61 -13.25 4.27 7.14
CA THR A 61 -12.36 5.24 7.78
C THR A 61 -10.90 4.76 7.82
N TRP A 62 -10.67 3.44 7.96
CA TRP A 62 -9.34 2.83 8.00
C TRP A 62 -9.27 1.61 7.09
N LEU A 63 -8.06 1.28 6.60
CA LEU A 63 -7.81 0.01 5.88
C LEU A 63 -8.18 -1.22 6.72
N THR A 64 -8.22 -1.07 8.04
CA THR A 64 -8.56 -2.11 9.02
C THR A 64 -10.03 -2.11 9.43
N GLY A 65 -10.84 -1.19 8.89
CA GLY A 65 -12.25 -0.98 9.24
C GLY A 65 -12.43 0.20 10.19
N ASP A 66 -13.02 -0.04 11.37
CA ASP A 66 -13.44 1.03 12.29
C ASP A 66 -12.32 1.58 13.19
N LYS A 67 -11.19 0.89 13.26
CA LYS A 67 -10.06 1.26 14.13
C LYS A 67 -8.75 1.11 13.36
N VAL A 68 -7.82 2.03 13.60
CA VAL A 68 -6.44 1.87 13.12
C VAL A 68 -5.79 0.65 13.81
N ALA A 69 -5.02 -0.12 13.06
CA ALA A 69 -4.15 -1.14 13.63
C ALA A 69 -2.69 -0.70 13.45
N THR A 70 -1.90 -0.86 14.51
CA THR A 70 -0.44 -0.81 14.49
C THR A 70 0.12 -2.22 14.58
#